data_AF-A0A8J2BIS9-F1
#
_entry.id   AF-A0A8J2BIS9-F1
#
_cell.length_a   1.000
_cell.length_b   1.000
_cell.length_c   1.000
_cell.angle_alpha   90.00
_cell.angle_beta   90.00
_cell.angle_gamma   90.00
#
_symmetry.space_group_name_H-M   'P 1'
#
loop_
_entity.id
_entity.type
_entity.pdbx_description
1 polymer ?
#
loop_
_entity_poly.entity_id
_entity_poly.type
_entity_poly.pdbx_seq_one_letter_code
_entity_poly.pdbx_strand_id
1 'polypeptide(L)'
;MMARTTIDRLIINSPYEEPKLHWRHNRETWTFELVEGRWPAGYVIATPGSKSFDDPGIFVEIPLVNETRPRVKAWREAGYPGVTSITKRLLEHWRDPEEFDTRRCFFCQLEAVETLIWLTEAPASERVGIEKYPVMAATLCGSAVGWPLVPVRPS
;
A
#
# COMPACT_ATOMS: atom_id res chain seq x y z
N MET A 1 -11.15 -16.81 -17.73
CA MET A 1 -9.86 -16.63 -17.03
C MET A 1 -9.03 -17.87 -17.32
N MET A 2 -7.81 -17.74 -17.84
CA MET A 2 -6.97 -18.89 -18.21
C MET A 2 -5.90 -19.10 -17.16
N ALA A 3 -5.97 -20.21 -16.42
CA ALA A 3 -4.92 -20.65 -15.51
C ALA A 3 -3.70 -21.08 -16.34
N ARG A 4 -2.51 -20.61 -15.97
CA ARG A 4 -1.24 -20.91 -16.68
C ARG A 4 -0.25 -21.55 -15.72
N THR A 5 0.49 -22.55 -16.21
CA THR A 5 1.62 -23.14 -15.47
C THR A 5 2.90 -22.31 -15.59
N THR A 6 3.03 -21.50 -16.65
CA THR A 6 4.18 -20.62 -16.90
C THR A 6 3.72 -19.17 -17.04
N ILE A 7 4.49 -18.23 -16.46
CA ILE A 7 4.22 -16.79 -16.55
C ILE A 7 5.10 -16.18 -17.63
N ASP A 8 4.47 -15.71 -18.71
CA ASP A 8 5.20 -15.08 -19.84
C ASP A 8 5.70 -13.67 -19.49
N ARG A 9 4.95 -12.94 -18.66
CA ARG A 9 5.26 -11.55 -18.28
C ARG A 9 5.01 -11.35 -16.78
N LEU A 10 6.11 -11.17 -16.04
CA LEU A 10 6.06 -10.92 -14.60
C LEU A 10 5.53 -9.52 -14.27
N ILE A 11 5.96 -8.50 -15.00
CA ILE A 11 5.57 -7.09 -14.77
C ILE A 11 4.37 -6.76 -15.66
N ILE A 12 3.17 -6.78 -15.07
CA ILE A 12 1.88 -6.64 -15.78
C ILE A 12 1.21 -5.26 -15.62
N ASN A 13 1.62 -4.45 -14.64
CA ASN A 13 1.06 -3.12 -14.41
C ASN A 13 2.05 -2.02 -14.80
N SER A 14 1.53 -0.85 -15.17
CA SER A 14 2.31 0.38 -15.30
C SER A 14 2.79 0.87 -13.92
N PRO A 15 4.04 1.36 -13.78
CA PRO A 15 4.51 1.96 -12.53
C PRO A 15 3.87 3.34 -12.24
N TYR A 16 3.22 3.96 -13.23
CA TYR A 16 2.65 5.30 -13.15
C TYR A 16 1.13 5.32 -12.92
N GLU A 17 0.49 4.15 -12.90
CA GLU A 17 -0.95 4.01 -12.69
C GLU A 17 -1.22 3.12 -11.48
N GLU A 18 -2.44 3.20 -10.95
CA GLU A 18 -2.90 2.28 -9.92
C GLU A 18 -2.86 0.83 -10.45
N PRO A 19 -2.28 -0.13 -9.70
CA PRO A 19 -2.24 -1.54 -10.13
C PRO A 19 -3.65 -2.12 -10.31
N LYS A 20 -3.94 -2.63 -11.50
CA LYS A 20 -5.26 -3.17 -11.88
C LYS A 20 -5.31 -4.69 -11.88
N LEU A 21 -4.16 -5.35 -11.93
CA LEU A 21 -4.05 -6.79 -12.07
C LEU A 21 -2.97 -7.35 -11.16
N HIS A 22 -3.11 -8.61 -10.74
CA HIS A 22 -2.04 -9.33 -10.05
C HIS A 22 -2.07 -10.83 -10.37
N TRP A 23 -0.92 -11.49 -10.28
CA TRP A 23 -0.83 -12.95 -10.40
C TRP A 23 -1.15 -13.62 -9.07
N ARG A 24 -2.23 -14.39 -9.01
CA ARG A 24 -2.59 -15.24 -7.87
C ARG A 24 -2.05 -16.66 -8.11
N HIS A 25 -1.31 -17.18 -7.14
CA HIS A 25 -0.82 -18.55 -7.17
C HIS A 25 -1.86 -19.50 -6.54
N ASN A 26 -2.34 -20.47 -7.31
CA ASN A 26 -3.19 -21.55 -6.82
C ASN A 26 -2.30 -22.72 -6.36
N ARG A 27 -2.37 -23.03 -5.07
CA ARG A 27 -1.52 -24.03 -4.41
C ARG A 27 -1.88 -25.47 -4.74
N GLU A 28 -3.13 -25.74 -5.09
CA GLU A 28 -3.60 -27.11 -5.36
C GLU A 28 -3.17 -27.54 -6.77
N THR A 29 -3.25 -26.62 -7.73
CA THR A 29 -3.00 -26.88 -9.15
C THR A 29 -1.63 -26.38 -9.62
N TRP A 30 -0.85 -25.72 -8.76
CA TRP A 30 0.43 -25.08 -9.09
C TRP A 30 0.34 -24.16 -10.32
N THR A 31 -0.81 -23.49 -10.47
CA THR A 31 -1.10 -22.60 -11.60
C THR A 31 -1.20 -21.16 -11.14
N PHE A 32 -0.84 -20.26 -12.03
CA PHE A 32 -0.98 -18.82 -11.86
C PHE A 32 -2.23 -18.34 -12.59
N GLU A 33 -3.00 -17.51 -11.91
CA GLU A 33 -4.21 -16.88 -12.42
C GLU A 33 -4.02 -15.37 -12.40
N LEU A 34 -4.33 -14.72 -13.52
CA LEU A 34 -4.31 -13.27 -13.59
C LEU A 34 -5.63 -12.73 -13.02
N VAL A 35 -5.59 -12.13 -11.85
CA VAL A 35 -6.75 -11.63 -11.10
C VAL A 35 -6.87 -10.12 -11.22
N GLU A 36 -8.11 -9.63 -11.32
CA GLU A 36 -8.43 -8.19 -11.32
C GLU A 36 -8.36 -7.60 -9.91
N GLY A 37 -7.88 -6.37 -9.84
CA GLY A 37 -7.66 -5.62 -8.61
C GLY A 37 -6.20 -5.59 -8.16
N ARG A 38 -5.94 -4.73 -7.19
CA ARG A 38 -4.63 -4.59 -6.55
C ARG A 38 -4.42 -5.72 -5.55
N TRP A 39 -3.19 -6.26 -5.51
CA TRP A 39 -2.81 -7.24 -4.49
C TRP A 39 -3.03 -6.67 -3.07
N PRO A 40 -3.72 -7.40 -2.17
CA PRO A 40 -3.96 -6.94 -0.80
C PRO A 40 -2.65 -6.69 -0.07
N ALA A 41 -2.58 -5.65 0.76
CA ALA A 41 -1.43 -5.43 1.62
C ALA A 41 -1.34 -6.58 2.64
N GLY A 42 -0.14 -7.14 2.78
CA GLY A 42 0.13 -8.28 3.64
C GLY A 42 1.58 -8.70 3.58
N TYR A 43 1.91 -9.70 4.38
CA TYR A 43 3.21 -10.35 4.41
C TYR A 43 3.02 -11.86 4.41
N VAL A 44 4.08 -12.60 4.03
CA VAL A 44 4.06 -14.07 4.05
C VAL A 44 4.89 -14.54 5.24
N ILE A 45 4.30 -15.39 6.08
CA ILE A 45 5.01 -16.12 7.13
C ILE A 45 5.25 -17.56 6.69
N ALA A 46 6.31 -18.20 7.18
CA ALA A 46 6.49 -19.63 6.93
C ALA A 46 5.35 -20.44 7.57
N THR A 47 4.97 -21.54 6.92
CA THR A 47 3.98 -22.47 7.47
C THR A 47 4.55 -23.11 8.73
N PRO A 48 3.86 -23.01 9.89
CA PRO A 48 4.36 -23.57 11.14
C PRO A 48 4.68 -25.07 10.99
N GLY A 49 5.93 -25.45 11.26
CA GLY A 49 6.38 -26.84 11.18
C GLY A 49 6.83 -27.32 9.79
N SER A 50 6.73 -26.50 8.74
CA SER A 50 7.29 -26.84 7.43
C SER A 50 8.82 -26.73 7.45
N LYS A 51 9.49 -27.76 6.93
CA LYS A 51 10.94 -27.74 6.62
C LYS A 51 11.19 -27.83 5.11
N SER A 52 10.14 -27.72 4.30
CA SER A 52 10.26 -27.77 2.85
C SER A 52 10.92 -26.48 2.35
N PHE A 53 11.85 -26.61 1.40
CA PHE A 53 12.44 -25.47 0.71
C PHE A 53 11.38 -24.69 -0.09
N ASP A 54 10.41 -25.39 -0.67
CA ASP A 54 9.35 -24.82 -1.50
C ASP A 54 8.06 -24.51 -0.71
N ASP A 55 8.18 -24.13 0.57
CA ASP A 55 7.01 -23.73 1.36
C ASP A 55 6.42 -22.42 0.81
N PRO A 56 5.17 -22.40 0.32
CA PRO A 56 4.52 -21.19 -0.16
C PRO A 56 4.18 -20.21 0.98
N GLY A 57 4.35 -20.61 2.25
CA GLY A 57 4.07 -19.84 3.45
C GLY A 57 2.57 -19.60 3.67
N ILE A 58 2.21 -18.71 4.57
CA ILE A 58 0.84 -18.27 4.86
C ILE A 58 0.80 -16.77 4.66
N PHE A 59 -0.10 -16.30 3.81
CA PHE A 59 -0.30 -14.88 3.58
C PHE A 59 -1.15 -14.30 4.70
N VAL A 60 -0.64 -13.27 5.37
CA VAL A 60 -1.31 -12.54 6.44
C VAL A 60 -1.52 -11.11 5.98
N GLU A 61 -2.77 -10.68 5.91
CA GLU A 61 -3.13 -9.33 5.51
C GLU A 61 -2.75 -8.28 6.55
N ILE A 62 -2.62 -7.03 6.10
CA ILE A 62 -2.51 -5.84 6.93
C ILE A 62 -3.83 -5.06 6.75
N PRO A 63 -4.86 -5.33 7.59
CA PRO A 63 -6.20 -4.77 7.41
C PRO A 63 -6.19 -3.24 7.37
N LEU A 64 -5.39 -2.61 8.23
CA LEU A 64 -5.26 -1.16 8.29
C LEU A 64 -4.93 -0.53 6.93
N VAL A 65 -4.00 -1.13 6.18
CA VAL A 65 -3.59 -0.61 4.87
C VAL A 65 -4.68 -0.87 3.84
N ASN A 66 -5.32 -2.04 3.88
CA ASN A 66 -6.43 -2.40 2.99
C ASN A 66 -7.67 -1.53 3.21
N GLU A 67 -7.90 -1.06 4.44
CA GLU A 67 -8.95 -0.09 4.78
C GLU A 67 -8.57 1.36 4.43
N THR A 68 -7.30 1.72 4.57
CA THR A 68 -6.81 3.10 4.32
C THR A 68 -6.79 3.44 2.83
N ARG A 69 -6.30 2.54 1.98
CA ARG A 69 -6.19 2.75 0.52
C ARG A 69 -7.48 3.25 -0.15
N PRO A 70 -8.66 2.61 0.02
CA PRO A 70 -9.88 3.09 -0.61
C PRO A 70 -10.34 4.45 -0.08
N ARG A 71 -10.04 4.79 1.18
CA ARG A 71 -10.36 6.11 1.76
C ARG A 71 -9.50 7.22 1.17
N VAL A 72 -8.19 7.00 1.09
CA VAL A 72 -7.28 7.94 0.43
C VAL A 72 -7.67 8.12 -1.04
N LYS A 73 -8.04 7.04 -1.72
CA LYS A 73 -8.56 7.10 -3.09
C LYS A 73 -9.84 7.94 -3.19
N ALA A 74 -10.84 7.69 -2.35
CA ALA A 74 -12.09 8.46 -2.33
C ALA A 74 -11.84 9.94 -2.03
N TRP A 75 -10.98 10.26 -1.06
CA TRP A 75 -10.59 11.63 -0.73
C TRP A 75 -9.88 12.34 -1.90
N ARG A 76 -8.99 11.63 -2.60
CA ARG A 76 -8.34 12.13 -3.82
C ARG A 76 -9.38 12.41 -4.93
N GLU A 77 -10.28 11.47 -5.18
CA GLU A 77 -11.33 11.60 -6.20
C GLU A 77 -12.33 12.72 -5.87
N ALA A 78 -12.53 13.02 -4.59
CA ALA A 78 -13.30 14.17 -4.11
C ALA A 78 -12.55 15.52 -4.26
N GLY A 79 -11.34 15.53 -4.83
CA GLY A 79 -10.58 16.75 -5.11
C GLY A 79 -9.83 17.32 -3.90
N TYR A 80 -9.39 16.44 -2.99
CA TYR A 80 -8.61 16.77 -1.79
C TYR A 80 -9.31 17.72 -0.81
N PRO A 81 -10.51 17.38 -0.29
CA PRO A 81 -11.19 18.24 0.67
C PRO A 81 -10.34 18.40 1.95
N GLY A 82 -10.31 19.63 2.49
CA GLY A 82 -9.61 19.97 3.74
C GLY A 82 -8.15 20.37 3.61
N VAL A 83 -7.51 20.21 2.44
CA VAL A 83 -6.10 20.63 2.25
C VAL A 83 -5.96 22.12 1.99
N THR A 84 -4.75 22.65 2.22
CA THR A 84 -4.44 24.04 1.84
C THR A 84 -4.38 24.24 0.33
N SER A 85 -4.59 25.48 -0.13
CA SER A 85 -4.47 25.82 -1.56
C SER A 85 -3.07 25.57 -2.13
N ILE A 86 -2.03 25.66 -1.29
CA ILE A 86 -0.65 25.38 -1.66
C ILE A 86 -0.47 23.87 -1.87
N THR A 87 -0.91 23.06 -0.92
CA THR A 87 -0.86 21.58 -1.00
C THR A 87 -1.60 21.08 -2.22
N LYS A 88 -2.79 21.64 -2.51
CA LYS A 88 -3.57 21.29 -3.70
C LYS A 88 -2.83 21.57 -5.00
N ARG A 89 -2.27 22.77 -5.17
CA ARG A 89 -1.49 23.15 -6.36
C ARG A 89 -0.26 22.26 -6.56
N LEU A 90 0.40 21.86 -5.48
CA LEU A 90 1.54 20.94 -5.54
C LEU A 90 1.14 19.55 -6.04
N LEU A 91 0.04 19.01 -5.51
CA LEU A 91 -0.50 17.72 -5.93
C LEU A 91 -0.97 17.72 -7.39
N GLU A 92 -1.59 18.81 -7.84
CA GLU A 92 -1.98 19.02 -9.24
C GLU A 92 -0.74 19.04 -10.14
N HIS A 93 0.29 19.81 -9.79
CA HIS A 93 1.53 19.89 -10.56
C HIS A 93 2.25 18.54 -10.67
N TRP A 94 2.32 17.74 -9.60
CA TRP A 94 2.94 16.40 -9.67
C TRP A 94 2.12 15.37 -10.45
N ARG A 95 0.83 15.60 -10.65
CA ARG A 95 -0.05 14.74 -11.45
C ARG A 95 -0.10 15.13 -12.92
N ASP A 96 0.35 16.33 -13.27
CA ASP A 96 0.37 16.82 -14.64
C ASP A 96 1.45 16.10 -15.47
N PRO A 97 1.06 15.26 -16.44
CA PRO A 97 2.03 14.56 -17.29
C PRO A 97 2.74 15.48 -18.28
N GLU A 98 2.17 16.64 -18.63
CA GLU A 98 2.76 17.59 -19.59
C GLU A 98 3.83 18.45 -18.92
N GLU A 99 3.58 18.91 -17.69
CA GLU A 99 4.56 19.74 -16.95
C GLU A 99 5.71 18.93 -16.33
N PHE A 100 5.48 17.64 -16.02
CA PHE A 100 6.42 16.81 -15.26
C PHE A 100 6.97 15.60 -16.04
N ASP A 101 7.02 15.67 -17.37
CA ASP A 101 7.39 14.54 -18.26
C ASP A 101 8.79 13.94 -17.96
N THR A 102 9.78 14.78 -17.63
CA THR A 102 11.15 14.30 -17.32
C THR A 102 11.32 13.72 -15.91
N ARG A 103 10.35 13.91 -15.01
CA ARG A 103 10.47 13.54 -13.58
C ARG A 103 9.19 12.90 -13.02
N ARG A 104 8.36 12.32 -13.88
CA ARG A 104 7.05 11.76 -13.49
C ARG A 104 7.15 10.86 -12.26
N CYS A 105 6.38 11.19 -11.22
CA CYS A 105 6.35 10.39 -10.01
C CYS A 105 5.72 9.02 -10.27
N PHE A 106 6.26 7.97 -9.65
CA PHE A 106 5.59 6.68 -9.62
C PHE A 106 4.30 6.77 -8.82
N PHE A 107 3.32 5.95 -9.19
CA PHE A 107 2.04 5.92 -8.51
C PHE A 107 2.21 5.66 -7.00
N CYS A 108 3.10 4.75 -6.62
CA CYS A 108 3.36 4.44 -5.21
C CYS A 108 3.97 5.62 -4.44
N GLN A 109 4.75 6.47 -5.09
CA GLN A 109 5.33 7.66 -4.47
C GLN A 109 4.25 8.71 -4.24
N LEU A 110 3.41 8.96 -5.25
CA LEU A 110 2.27 9.88 -5.12
C LEU A 110 1.30 9.39 -4.05
N GLU A 111 0.93 8.12 -4.07
CA GLU A 111 0.01 7.54 -3.09
C GLU A 111 0.58 7.63 -1.67
N ALA A 112 1.90 7.43 -1.49
CA ALA A 112 2.53 7.58 -0.18
C ALA A 112 2.43 9.02 0.34
N VAL A 113 2.71 10.02 -0.50
CA VAL A 113 2.61 11.43 -0.12
C VAL A 113 1.16 11.85 0.11
N GLU A 114 0.23 11.42 -0.75
CA GLU A 114 -1.22 11.62 -0.56
C GLU A 114 -1.69 11.04 0.76
N THR A 115 -1.22 9.85 1.14
CA THR A 115 -1.56 9.21 2.42
C THR A 115 -1.03 10.02 3.59
N LEU A 116 0.20 10.55 3.52
CA LEU A 116 0.76 11.41 4.56
C LEU A 116 -0.06 12.70 4.73
N ILE A 117 -0.37 13.37 3.62
CA ILE A 117 -1.21 14.58 3.61
C ILE A 117 -2.60 14.26 4.15
N TRP A 118 -3.19 13.13 3.76
CA TRP A 118 -4.49 12.70 4.26
C TRP A 118 -4.48 12.48 5.79
N LEU A 119 -3.40 11.92 6.33
CA LEU A 119 -3.26 11.73 7.77
C LEU A 119 -3.13 13.06 8.55
N THR A 120 -2.54 14.09 7.94
CA THR A 120 -2.23 15.37 8.62
C THR A 120 -3.25 16.48 8.35
N GLU A 121 -3.73 16.64 7.12
CA GLU A 121 -4.56 17.78 6.67
C GLU A 121 -6.03 17.39 6.43
N ALA A 122 -6.35 16.12 6.17
CA ALA A 122 -7.75 15.77 5.87
C ALA A 122 -8.66 15.94 7.11
N PRO A 123 -9.97 16.20 6.88
CA PRO A 123 -10.94 16.33 7.95
C PRO A 123 -10.91 15.13 8.90
N ALA A 124 -11.05 15.37 10.20
CA ALA A 124 -11.00 14.30 11.20
C ALA A 124 -12.03 13.18 10.95
N SER A 125 -13.17 13.52 10.31
CA SER A 125 -14.20 12.56 9.90
C SER A 125 -13.68 11.47 8.96
N GLU A 126 -12.69 11.76 8.12
CA GLU A 126 -12.09 10.79 7.20
C GLU A 126 -11.26 9.72 7.94
N ARG A 127 -10.70 10.10 9.09
CA ARG A 127 -9.75 9.28 9.88
C ARG A 127 -10.42 8.46 10.98
N VAL A 128 -11.74 8.58 11.14
CA VAL A 128 -12.49 7.82 12.15
C VAL A 128 -12.29 6.32 11.96
N GLY A 129 -11.81 5.64 13.00
CA GLY A 129 -11.56 4.20 13.01
C GLY A 129 -10.13 3.78 12.64
N ILE A 130 -9.30 4.68 12.11
CA ILE A 130 -7.89 4.40 11.76
C ILE A 130 -6.96 4.54 12.98
N GLU A 131 -7.33 5.34 13.97
CA GLU A 131 -6.60 5.53 15.24
C GLU A 131 -6.48 4.26 16.11
N LYS A 132 -7.16 3.16 15.75
CA LYS A 132 -7.07 1.88 16.46
C LYS A 132 -5.65 1.28 16.46
N TYR A 133 -4.74 1.80 15.64
CA TYR A 133 -3.35 1.37 15.56
C TYR A 133 -2.40 2.57 15.79
N PRO A 134 -1.95 2.81 17.03
CA PRO A 134 -1.23 4.03 17.42
C PRO A 134 0.17 4.18 16.80
N VAL A 135 0.67 3.15 16.09
CA VAL A 135 2.06 3.09 15.60
C VAL A 135 2.35 4.14 14.49
N MET A 136 1.33 4.60 13.76
CA MET A 136 1.51 5.63 12.71
C MET A 136 1.32 7.07 13.21
N ALA A 137 0.49 7.30 14.24
CA ALA A 137 0.21 8.64 14.76
C ALA A 137 1.38 9.19 15.59
N ALA A 138 2.11 8.32 16.30
CA ALA A 138 3.17 8.72 17.22
C ALA A 138 4.49 9.11 16.53
N THR A 139 4.71 8.74 15.26
CA THR A 139 5.99 9.00 14.58
C THR A 139 6.06 10.41 13.94
N LEU A 140 4.91 11.07 13.71
CA LEU A 140 4.86 12.40 13.10
C LEU A 140 4.60 13.54 14.10
N CYS A 141 4.13 13.23 15.31
CA CYS A 141 4.02 14.21 16.38
C CYS A 141 5.24 14.07 17.30
N GLY A 142 6.26 14.91 17.05
CA GLY A 142 7.51 14.91 17.78
C GLY A 142 7.33 14.85 19.30
N SER A 143 7.52 13.69 19.87
CA SER A 143 7.92 13.52 21.26
C SER A 143 8.90 12.36 21.31
N ALA A 144 10.17 12.71 21.35
CA ALA A 144 11.26 11.80 21.64
C ALA A 144 11.09 11.30 23.09
N VAL A 145 10.39 10.19 23.29
CA VAL A 145 10.48 9.45 24.55
C VAL A 145 10.32 7.94 24.29
N GLY A 146 11.46 7.25 24.33
CA GLY A 146 11.58 5.85 24.74
C GLY A 146 10.85 4.80 23.91
N TRP A 147 11.48 4.32 22.84
CA TRP A 147 11.19 2.97 22.35
C TRP A 147 11.66 1.95 23.40
N PRO A 148 10.81 1.04 23.91
CA PRO A 148 11.28 -0.08 24.70
C PRO A 148 12.02 -1.03 23.75
N LEU A 149 13.33 -1.17 24.00
CA LEU A 149 14.17 -2.20 23.40
C LEU A 149 13.51 -3.56 23.62
N VAL A 150 13.07 -4.20 22.55
CA VAL A 150 12.65 -5.61 22.57
C VAL A 150 13.92 -6.43 22.86
N PRO A 151 13.97 -7.22 23.96
CA PRO A 151 15.15 -8.01 24.26
C PRO A 151 15.23 -9.16 23.26
N VAL A 152 16.29 -9.17 22.45
CA VAL A 152 16.70 -10.32 21.65
C VAL A 152 17.09 -11.43 22.63
N ARG A 153 16.34 -12.54 22.66
CA ARG A 153 16.75 -13.74 23.40
C ARG A 153 17.99 -14.32 22.73
N PRO A 154 19.08 -14.59 23.47
CA PRO A 154 20.17 -15.39 22.94
C PRO A 154 19.75 -16.87 22.84
N SER A 155 20.34 -17.52 21.83
CA SER A 155 20.25 -18.93 21.43
C SER A 155 20.50 -19.93 22.55
#